data_AF-A0A9E0L6M6-F1
#
_entry.id   AF-A0A9E0L6M6-F1
#
_cell.length_a   1.000
_cell.length_b   1.000
_cell.length_c   1.000
_cell.angle_alpha   90.00
_cell.angle_beta   90.00
_cell.angle_gamma   90.00
#
_symmetry.space_group_name_H-M   'P 1'
#
loop_
_entity.id
_entity.type
_entity.pdbx_description
1 polymer ?
#
loop_
_entity_poly.entity_id
_entity_poly.type
_entity_poly.pdbx_seq_one_letter_code
_entity_poly.pdbx_strand_id
1 'polypeptide(L)'
;MDAAALAGLCALLARGMSAQPLPAGVNCPAAMATSPSISAAAAPPSGSTSLAARLGGPEARDAIARVAFAEAANQGDSGLAAVVYTIMNRLQDGRWGSSVEAVLNARAQFEPVMRAGGSWRNLPPVSEAQRARVNTIINLAIEGRLPDLTNGARFFQNARIVAAREAAGAVSPGLTNFGGAPSSAVI
;
A
#
# COMPACT_ATOMS: atom_id res chain seq x y z
N MET A 1 52.12 15.32 7.68
CA MET A 1 50.81 14.75 7.36
C MET A 1 50.98 13.97 6.07
N ASP A 2 50.59 12.69 6.06
CA ASP A 2 50.69 11.85 4.85
C ASP A 2 49.65 12.30 3.81
N ALA A 3 49.99 12.25 2.52
CA ALA A 3 49.15 12.72 1.41
C ALA A 3 47.79 12.01 1.37
N ALA A 4 47.74 10.74 1.79
CA ALA A 4 46.51 9.97 1.90
C ALA A 4 45.56 10.52 2.99
N ALA A 5 46.10 10.99 4.11
CA ALA A 5 45.31 11.58 5.20
C ALA A 5 44.71 12.93 4.80
N LEU A 6 45.45 13.72 4.02
CA LEU A 6 44.98 15.00 3.48
C LEU A 6 43.83 14.82 2.47
N ALA A 7 43.94 13.83 1.59
CA ALA A 7 42.93 13.51 0.58
C ALA A 7 41.59 13.06 1.22
N GLY A 8 41.66 12.24 2.27
CA GLY A 8 40.48 11.81 3.03
C GLY A 8 39.73 12.97 3.70
N LEU A 9 40.46 13.92 4.28
CA LEU A 9 39.87 15.09 4.94
C LEU A 9 39.20 16.04 3.93
N CYS A 10 39.83 16.30 2.78
CA CYS A 10 39.23 17.11 1.72
C CYS A 10 37.94 16.49 1.17
N ALA A 11 37.87 15.15 1.04
CA ALA A 11 36.67 14.45 0.55
C ALA A 11 35.49 14.49 1.53
N LEU A 12 35.74 14.44 2.85
CA LEU A 12 34.72 14.54 3.89
C LEU A 12 34.09 15.95 3.96
N LEU A 13 34.93 16.98 3.85
CA LEU A 13 34.49 18.37 3.80
C LEU A 13 33.67 18.67 2.53
N ALA A 14 34.09 18.16 1.36
CA ALA A 14 33.35 18.31 0.10
C ALA A 14 31.94 17.68 0.13
N ARG A 15 31.73 16.69 1.01
CA ARG A 15 30.43 16.03 1.21
C ARG A 15 29.60 16.64 2.35
N GLY A 16 30.08 17.69 3.01
CA GLY A 16 29.40 18.32 4.14
C GLY A 16 29.30 17.41 5.38
N MET A 17 30.13 16.38 5.47
CA MET A 17 30.06 15.33 6.50
C MET A 17 30.87 15.68 7.77
N SER A 18 31.46 16.88 7.85
CA SER A 18 32.24 17.33 9.01
C SER A 18 32.16 18.84 9.20
N ALA A 19 32.02 19.29 10.46
CA ALA A 19 31.95 20.71 10.84
C ALA A 19 33.28 21.27 11.40
N GLN A 20 34.40 20.55 11.23
CA GLN A 20 35.69 20.99 11.77
C GLN A 20 36.41 21.95 10.81
N PRO A 21 37.02 23.04 11.32
CA PRO A 21 37.80 23.96 10.51
C PRO A 21 39.07 23.30 9.96
N LEU A 22 39.42 23.63 8.72
CA LEU A 22 40.63 23.14 8.07
C LEU A 22 41.90 23.59 8.82
N PRO A 23 42.93 22.73 8.95
CA PRO A 23 44.22 23.13 9.50
C PRO A 23 44.89 24.24 8.68
N ALA A 24 45.69 25.08 9.33
CA ALA A 24 46.40 26.17 8.66
C ALA A 24 47.35 25.64 7.56
N GLY A 25 47.29 26.25 6.37
CA GLY A 25 48.15 25.92 5.23
C GLY A 25 47.65 24.81 4.31
N VAL A 26 46.45 24.26 4.54
CA VAL A 26 45.86 23.21 3.69
C VAL A 26 44.96 23.86 2.63
N ASN A 27 45.39 23.81 1.36
CA ASN A 27 44.60 24.27 0.22
C ASN A 27 44.06 23.05 -0.54
N CYS A 28 42.80 22.67 -0.30
CA CYS A 28 42.16 21.62 -1.09
C CYS A 28 41.85 22.20 -2.48
N PRO A 29 42.20 21.51 -3.60
CA PRO A 29 41.76 21.95 -4.91
C PRO A 29 40.24 21.99 -4.93
N ALA A 30 39.67 23.07 -5.47
CA ALA A 30 38.24 23.12 -5.74
C ALA A 30 37.95 21.97 -6.70
N ALA A 31 37.48 20.83 -6.17
CA ALA A 31 36.83 19.85 -7.00
C ALA A 31 35.77 20.63 -7.74
N MET A 32 35.87 20.68 -9.07
CA MET A 32 34.82 21.20 -9.91
C MET A 32 33.61 20.34 -9.60
N ALA A 33 32.83 20.80 -8.63
CA ALA A 33 31.49 20.37 -8.40
C ALA A 33 30.74 20.88 -9.64
N THR A 34 30.80 20.11 -10.72
CA THR A 34 29.55 19.71 -11.34
C THR A 34 28.77 19.00 -10.25
N SER A 35 28.17 19.81 -9.36
CA SER A 35 26.96 19.43 -8.70
C SER A 35 26.11 18.83 -9.81
N PRO A 36 25.60 17.60 -9.69
CA PRO A 36 24.34 17.37 -10.35
C PRO A 36 23.47 18.49 -9.81
N SER A 37 23.13 19.45 -10.67
CA SER A 37 21.93 20.20 -10.43
C SER A 37 20.92 19.11 -10.18
N ILE A 38 20.52 18.95 -8.93
CA ILE A 38 19.27 18.32 -8.61
C ILE A 38 18.33 19.29 -9.31
N SER A 39 18.08 19.09 -10.61
CA SER A 39 16.83 19.48 -11.22
C SER A 39 15.86 19.00 -10.18
N ALA A 40 15.25 19.95 -9.47
CA ALA A 40 14.11 19.67 -8.62
C ALA A 40 13.31 18.69 -9.46
N ALA A 41 13.32 17.41 -9.05
CA ALA A 41 12.59 16.38 -9.75
C ALA A 41 11.23 17.03 -9.93
N ALA A 42 10.83 17.22 -11.20
CA ALA A 42 9.64 17.96 -11.55
C ALA A 42 8.60 17.57 -10.51
N ALA A 43 8.14 18.56 -9.73
CA ALA A 43 7.21 18.29 -8.64
C ALA A 43 6.19 17.30 -9.21
N PRO A 44 5.94 16.15 -8.54
CA PRO A 44 4.98 15.19 -9.07
C PRO A 44 3.74 15.99 -9.41
N PRO A 45 3.10 15.77 -10.58
CA PRO A 45 1.98 16.57 -11.01
C PRO A 45 1.06 16.75 -9.81
N SER A 46 0.74 18.01 -9.47
CA SER A 46 0.03 18.41 -8.25
C SER A 46 -1.40 17.86 -8.13
N GLY A 47 -1.71 16.74 -8.81
CA GLY A 47 -2.93 15.96 -8.71
C GLY A 47 -2.73 14.47 -8.40
N SER A 48 -1.52 13.97 -8.12
CA SER A 48 -1.28 12.57 -7.73
C SER A 48 -1.11 12.42 -6.21
N THR A 49 -2.22 12.26 -5.47
CA THR A 49 -2.20 11.95 -4.04
C THR A 49 -1.51 10.60 -3.80
N SER A 50 -0.48 10.57 -2.94
CA SER A 50 0.24 9.33 -2.61
C SER A 50 -0.71 8.26 -2.06
N LEU A 51 -0.39 6.97 -2.23
CA LEU A 51 -1.19 5.88 -1.68
C LEU A 51 -1.37 6.03 -0.16
N ALA A 52 -0.30 6.40 0.55
CA ALA A 52 -0.34 6.68 1.98
C ALA A 52 -1.35 7.79 2.33
N ALA A 53 -1.37 8.88 1.57
CA ALA A 53 -2.33 9.97 1.79
C ALA A 53 -3.78 9.53 1.50
N ARG A 54 -4.00 8.70 0.47
CA ARG A 54 -5.34 8.14 0.16
C ARG A 54 -5.88 7.20 1.24
N LEU A 55 -5.00 6.53 1.98
CA LEU A 55 -5.34 5.57 3.04
C LEU A 55 -5.29 6.20 4.44
N GLY A 56 -4.62 7.34 4.60
CA GLY A 56 -4.32 7.92 5.90
C GLY A 56 -5.51 8.56 6.62
N GLY A 57 -6.50 9.03 5.86
CA GLY A 57 -7.66 9.74 6.40
C GLY A 57 -8.57 8.86 7.28
N PRO A 58 -9.23 9.44 8.30
CA PRO A 58 -10.09 8.69 9.22
C PRO A 58 -11.26 7.98 8.52
N GLU A 59 -11.85 8.61 7.51
CA GLU A 59 -12.94 8.03 6.72
C GLU A 59 -12.46 6.84 5.87
N ALA A 60 -11.30 6.96 5.21
CA ALA A 60 -10.69 5.87 4.46
C ALA A 60 -10.42 4.66 5.38
N ARG A 61 -9.90 4.92 6.58
CA ARG A 61 -9.63 3.88 7.58
C ARG A 61 -10.90 3.18 8.08
N ASP A 62 -11.96 3.94 8.35
CA ASP A 62 -13.26 3.37 8.74
C ASP A 62 -13.84 2.51 7.61
N ALA A 63 -13.84 3.04 6.39
CA ALA A 63 -14.36 2.34 5.22
C ALA A 63 -13.63 1.02 4.95
N ILE A 64 -12.29 1.03 4.98
CA ILE A 64 -11.48 -0.18 4.81
C ILE A 64 -11.72 -1.16 5.94
N ALA A 65 -11.83 -0.70 7.19
CA ALA A 65 -12.07 -1.59 8.32
C ALA A 65 -13.43 -2.29 8.23
N ARG A 66 -14.49 -1.56 7.91
CA ARG A 66 -15.83 -2.16 7.74
C ARG A 66 -15.86 -3.19 6.63
N VAL A 67 -15.28 -2.88 5.47
CA VAL A 67 -15.25 -3.82 4.34
C VAL A 67 -14.36 -5.02 4.63
N ALA A 68 -13.15 -4.83 5.19
CA ALA A 68 -12.24 -5.92 5.50
C ALA A 68 -12.86 -6.92 6.49
N PHE A 69 -13.54 -6.43 7.53
CA PHE A 69 -14.25 -7.33 8.46
C PHE A 69 -15.46 -8.00 7.83
N ALA A 70 -16.24 -7.28 7.02
CA ALA A 70 -17.38 -7.88 6.34
C ALA A 70 -16.96 -9.00 5.37
N GLU A 71 -15.79 -8.88 4.74
CA GLU A 71 -15.26 -9.87 3.80
C GLU A 71 -14.51 -11.03 4.48
N ALA A 72 -13.75 -10.75 5.53
CA ALA A 72 -12.73 -11.67 6.03
C ALA A 72 -12.66 -11.83 7.56
N ALA A 73 -13.70 -11.44 8.32
CA ALA A 73 -13.70 -11.55 9.79
C ALA A 73 -13.26 -12.91 10.34
N ASN A 74 -13.63 -14.01 9.67
CA ASN A 74 -13.35 -15.39 10.11
C ASN A 74 -12.07 -15.99 9.52
N GLN A 75 -11.26 -15.21 8.77
CA GLN A 75 -10.04 -15.68 8.11
C GLN A 75 -8.76 -15.26 8.85
N GLY A 76 -8.89 -14.57 9.98
CA GLY A 76 -7.74 -14.06 10.74
C GLY A 76 -7.03 -12.91 10.02
N ASP A 77 -5.84 -12.56 10.52
CA ASP A 77 -5.11 -11.36 10.07
C ASP A 77 -4.60 -11.48 8.63
N SER A 78 -4.33 -12.69 8.15
CA SER A 78 -3.94 -12.95 6.76
C SER A 78 -5.07 -12.63 5.78
N GLY A 79 -6.32 -13.03 6.09
CA GLY A 79 -7.47 -12.70 5.24
C GLY A 79 -7.79 -11.21 5.26
N LEU A 80 -7.72 -10.57 6.43
CA LEU A 80 -7.85 -9.11 6.54
C LEU A 80 -6.77 -8.39 5.71
N ALA A 81 -5.52 -8.83 5.81
CA ALA A 81 -4.42 -8.28 5.04
C ALA A 81 -4.62 -8.45 3.53
N ALA A 82 -5.08 -9.62 3.07
CA ALA A 82 -5.36 -9.86 1.66
C ALA A 82 -6.43 -8.92 1.09
N VAL A 83 -7.49 -8.63 1.86
CA VAL A 83 -8.52 -7.65 1.45
C VAL A 83 -7.92 -6.23 1.40
N VAL A 84 -7.13 -5.85 2.41
CA VAL A 84 -6.43 -4.55 2.45
C VAL A 84 -5.50 -4.39 1.24
N TYR A 85 -4.66 -5.38 0.92
CA TYR A 85 -3.80 -5.34 -0.26
C TYR A 85 -4.60 -5.28 -1.56
N THR A 86 -5.71 -6.01 -1.66
CA THR A 86 -6.57 -5.91 -2.85
C THR A 86 -7.09 -4.49 -3.05
N ILE A 87 -7.50 -3.80 -1.98
CA ILE A 87 -7.91 -2.39 -2.05
C ILE A 87 -6.75 -1.51 -2.48
N MET A 88 -5.55 -1.69 -1.89
CA MET A 88 -4.35 -0.95 -2.27
C MET A 88 -3.95 -1.17 -3.73
N ASN A 89 -4.04 -2.41 -4.22
CA ASN A 89 -3.73 -2.78 -5.59
C ASN A 89 -4.74 -2.18 -6.57
N ARG A 90 -6.04 -2.16 -6.22
CA ARG A 90 -7.08 -1.48 -7.01
C ARG A 90 -6.90 0.05 -7.05
N LEU A 91 -6.49 0.66 -5.94
CA LEU A 91 -6.17 2.09 -5.88
C LEU A 91 -4.97 2.47 -6.74
N GLN A 92 -3.95 1.61 -6.78
CA GLN A 92 -2.77 1.81 -7.62
C GLN A 92 -3.09 1.61 -9.10
N ASP A 93 -3.92 0.63 -9.42
CA ASP A 93 -4.39 0.35 -10.78
C ASP A 93 -5.29 1.47 -11.33
N GLY A 94 -6.17 2.03 -10.49
CA GLY A 94 -7.01 3.17 -10.84
C GLY A 94 -8.26 2.85 -11.67
N ARG A 95 -8.44 1.62 -12.18
CA ARG A 95 -9.66 1.22 -12.92
C ARG A 95 -10.96 1.35 -12.13
N TRP A 96 -10.89 1.32 -10.81
CA TRP A 96 -12.05 1.46 -9.90
C TRP A 96 -12.17 2.88 -9.33
N GLY A 97 -11.38 3.83 -9.83
CA GLY A 97 -11.29 5.19 -9.33
C GLY A 97 -10.05 5.43 -8.48
N SER A 98 -9.83 6.71 -8.15
CA SER A 98 -8.62 7.18 -7.47
C SER A 98 -8.77 7.27 -5.95
N SER A 99 -9.96 7.03 -5.39
CA SER A 99 -10.25 7.11 -3.95
C SER A 99 -10.69 5.78 -3.35
N VAL A 100 -10.52 5.63 -2.04
CA VAL A 100 -10.98 4.44 -1.29
C VAL A 100 -12.48 4.25 -1.48
N GLU A 101 -13.27 5.32 -1.36
CA GLU A 101 -14.72 5.25 -1.56
C GLU A 101 -15.10 4.73 -2.95
N ALA A 102 -14.44 5.21 -4.02
CA ALA A 102 -14.71 4.75 -5.37
C ALA A 102 -14.42 3.24 -5.52
N VAL A 103 -13.29 2.77 -4.96
CA VAL A 103 -12.93 1.35 -4.97
C VAL A 103 -13.95 0.50 -4.22
N LEU A 104 -14.38 0.94 -3.03
CA LEU A 104 -15.26 0.15 -2.16
C LEU A 104 -16.71 0.13 -2.64
N ASN A 105 -17.20 1.23 -3.22
CA ASN A 105 -18.57 1.33 -3.74
C ASN A 105 -18.70 0.90 -5.19
N ALA A 106 -17.59 0.51 -5.85
CA ALA A 106 -17.64 -0.02 -7.20
C ALA A 106 -18.57 -1.25 -7.28
N ARG A 107 -19.45 -1.24 -8.29
CA ARG A 107 -20.50 -2.25 -8.43
C ARG A 107 -19.92 -3.67 -8.45
N ALA A 108 -20.53 -4.54 -7.65
CA ALA A 108 -20.20 -5.97 -7.56
C ALA A 108 -18.73 -6.27 -7.20
N GLN A 109 -18.02 -5.35 -6.56
CA GLN A 109 -16.62 -5.56 -6.13
C GLN A 109 -16.48 -6.10 -4.71
N PHE A 110 -17.46 -5.80 -3.86
CA PHE A 110 -17.56 -6.24 -2.48
C PHE A 110 -19.01 -6.64 -2.21
N GLU A 111 -19.22 -7.92 -1.90
CA GLU A 111 -20.56 -8.50 -1.79
C GLU A 111 -21.35 -7.89 -0.61
N PRO A 112 -20.76 -7.69 0.59
CA PRO A 112 -21.44 -7.04 1.70
C PRO A 112 -21.85 -5.61 1.38
N VAL A 113 -21.04 -4.86 0.61
CA VAL A 113 -21.37 -3.48 0.20
C VAL A 113 -22.60 -3.48 -0.70
N MET A 114 -22.67 -4.41 -1.67
CA MET A 114 -23.85 -4.56 -2.53
C MET A 114 -25.10 -4.92 -1.74
N ARG A 115 -25.00 -5.86 -0.79
CA ARG A 115 -26.11 -6.23 0.10
C ARG A 115 -26.58 -5.07 0.97
N ALA A 116 -25.67 -4.18 1.34
CA ALA A 116 -25.97 -2.96 2.09
C ALA A 116 -26.44 -1.79 1.20
N GLY A 117 -26.80 -2.02 -0.06
CA GLY A 117 -27.33 -0.97 -0.95
C GLY A 117 -26.25 -0.20 -1.72
N GLY A 118 -25.06 -0.77 -1.89
CA GLY A 118 -24.01 -0.24 -2.78
C GLY A 118 -23.12 0.84 -2.16
N SER A 119 -23.21 1.05 -0.84
CA SER A 119 -22.37 2.01 -0.11
C SER A 119 -21.77 1.36 1.13
N TRP A 120 -20.45 1.45 1.29
CA TRP A 120 -19.74 0.97 2.48
C TRP A 120 -20.27 1.62 3.77
N ARG A 121 -20.84 2.84 3.68
CA ARG A 121 -21.40 3.56 4.84
C ARG A 121 -22.60 2.84 5.45
N ASN A 122 -23.26 1.99 4.68
CA ASN A 122 -24.40 1.20 5.14
C ASN A 122 -23.96 -0.10 5.83
N LEU A 123 -22.66 -0.44 5.82
CA LEU A 123 -22.14 -1.55 6.61
C LEU A 123 -22.14 -1.19 8.11
N PRO A 124 -22.40 -2.17 9.01
CA PRO A 124 -22.27 -1.95 10.44
C PRO A 124 -20.89 -1.38 10.82
N PRO A 125 -20.81 -0.47 11.80
CA PRO A 125 -19.53 -0.01 12.31
C PRO A 125 -18.78 -1.17 12.98
N VAL A 126 -17.45 -1.14 12.89
CA VAL A 126 -16.58 -2.09 13.59
C VAL A 126 -16.23 -1.58 14.98
N SER A 127 -15.86 -2.48 15.89
CA SER A 127 -15.38 -2.11 17.23
C SER A 127 -14.02 -1.39 17.17
N GLU A 128 -13.65 -0.72 18.24
CA GLU A 128 -12.33 -0.07 18.40
C GLU A 128 -11.18 -1.06 18.17
N ALA A 129 -11.28 -2.26 18.73
CA ALA A 129 -10.26 -3.30 18.60
C ALA A 129 -10.13 -3.79 17.15
N GLN A 130 -11.26 -3.98 16.47
CA GLN A 130 -11.30 -4.34 15.04
C GLN A 130 -10.67 -3.25 14.18
N ARG A 131 -11.03 -1.98 14.43
CA ARG A 131 -10.45 -0.85 13.72
C ARG A 131 -8.95 -0.72 13.94
N ALA A 132 -8.49 -0.87 15.19
CA ALA A 132 -7.06 -0.85 15.51
C ALA A 132 -6.29 -1.94 14.76
N ARG A 133 -6.84 -3.17 14.71
CA ARG A 133 -6.25 -4.29 13.98
C ARG A 133 -6.05 -3.99 12.50
N VAL A 134 -7.08 -3.48 11.81
CA VAL A 134 -6.95 -3.10 10.39
C VAL A 134 -6.01 -1.92 10.19
N ASN A 135 -6.04 -0.92 11.09
CA ASN A 135 -5.11 0.20 11.03
C ASN A 135 -3.65 -0.22 11.14
N THR A 136 -3.34 -1.21 11.98
CA THR A 136 -2.00 -1.78 12.07
C THR A 136 -1.58 -2.43 10.75
N ILE A 137 -2.46 -3.21 10.12
CA ILE A 137 -2.21 -3.82 8.80
C ILE A 137 -1.90 -2.72 7.76
N ILE A 138 -2.74 -1.69 7.68
CA ILE A 138 -2.56 -0.56 6.75
C ILE A 138 -1.21 0.12 6.98
N ASN A 139 -0.85 0.42 8.24
CA ASN A 139 0.40 1.09 8.57
C ASN A 139 1.61 0.24 8.18
N LEU A 140 1.61 -1.04 8.54
CA LEU A 140 2.71 -1.96 8.19
C LEU A 140 2.83 -2.13 6.67
N ALA A 141 1.72 -2.17 5.94
CA ALA A 141 1.72 -2.26 4.48
C ALA A 141 2.31 -1.00 3.82
N ILE A 142 1.90 0.20 4.27
CA ILE A 142 2.44 1.48 3.77
C ILE A 142 3.93 1.64 4.11
N GLU A 143 4.35 1.18 5.29
CA GLU A 143 5.76 1.19 5.73
C GLU A 143 6.62 0.11 5.02
N GLY A 144 6.01 -0.79 4.23
CA GLY A 144 6.72 -1.90 3.59
C GLY A 144 7.17 -3.01 4.56
N ARG A 145 6.59 -3.05 5.76
CA ARG A 145 6.91 -4.02 6.84
C ARG A 145 5.99 -5.24 6.84
N LEU A 146 4.82 -5.12 6.21
CA LEU A 146 4.00 -6.24 5.80
C LEU A 146 4.20 -6.39 4.28
N PRO A 147 4.61 -7.57 3.78
CA PRO A 147 4.67 -7.82 2.34
C PRO A 147 3.27 -8.12 1.76
N ASP A 148 3.04 -7.77 0.49
CA ASP A 148 1.83 -8.17 -0.23
C ASP A 148 1.86 -9.67 -0.57
N LEU A 149 1.26 -10.48 0.29
CA LEU A 149 1.13 -11.93 0.10
C LEU A 149 0.17 -12.31 -1.03
N THR A 150 -0.57 -11.34 -1.59
CA THR A 150 -1.47 -11.57 -2.73
C THR A 150 -0.76 -11.46 -4.08
N ASN A 151 0.51 -11.01 -4.10
CA ASN A 151 1.29 -10.80 -5.31
C ASN A 151 0.58 -9.87 -6.32
N GLY A 152 0.08 -8.73 -5.85
CA GLY A 152 -0.58 -7.74 -6.71
C GLY A 152 -2.02 -8.10 -7.09
N ALA A 153 -2.68 -9.02 -6.38
CA ALA A 153 -4.04 -9.42 -6.73
C ALA A 153 -5.00 -8.23 -6.65
N ARG A 154 -5.88 -8.15 -7.66
CA ARG A 154 -6.98 -7.18 -7.74
C ARG A 154 -8.34 -7.83 -7.55
N PHE A 155 -8.36 -9.15 -7.40
CA PHE A 155 -9.55 -9.96 -7.19
C PHE A 155 -9.24 -10.95 -6.07
N PHE A 156 -10.24 -11.21 -5.23
CA PHE A 156 -10.12 -12.19 -4.16
C PHE A 156 -11.40 -13.04 -4.08
N GLN A 157 -11.24 -14.25 -3.57
CA GLN A 157 -12.32 -15.20 -3.45
C GLN A 157 -12.18 -15.92 -2.12
N ASN A 158 -13.29 -16.02 -1.40
CA ASN A 158 -13.40 -17.00 -0.34
C ASN A 158 -13.58 -18.39 -0.98
N ALA A 159 -12.50 -19.13 -1.17
CA ALA A 159 -12.53 -20.37 -1.95
C ALA A 159 -13.44 -21.42 -1.31
N ARG A 160 -13.58 -21.44 0.03
CA ARG A 160 -14.49 -22.36 0.72
C ARG A 160 -15.95 -22.07 0.40
N ILE A 161 -16.35 -20.80 0.45
CA ILE A 161 -17.71 -20.38 0.11
C ILE A 161 -18.00 -20.63 -1.37
N VAL A 162 -17.06 -20.33 -2.27
CA VAL A 162 -17.26 -20.58 -3.70
C VAL A 162 -17.30 -22.06 -4.03
N ALA A 163 -16.42 -22.88 -3.45
CA ALA A 163 -16.47 -24.33 -3.61
C ALA A 163 -17.81 -24.91 -3.13
N ALA A 164 -18.34 -24.45 -1.99
CA ALA A 164 -19.65 -24.88 -1.51
C ALA A 164 -20.79 -24.46 -2.45
N ARG A 165 -20.75 -23.24 -3.00
CA ARG A 165 -21.74 -22.76 -3.98
C ARG A 165 -21.65 -23.50 -5.31
N GLU A 166 -20.44 -23.83 -5.74
CA GLU A 166 -20.18 -24.57 -6.97
C GLU A 166 -20.70 -26.01 -6.83
N ALA A 167 -20.43 -26.67 -5.71
CA ALA A 167 -20.99 -27.98 -5.38
C ALA A 167 -22.54 -27.96 -5.32
N ALA A 168 -23.12 -26.83 -4.93
CA ALA A 168 -24.57 -26.62 -4.92
C ALA A 168 -25.17 -26.18 -6.27
N GLY A 169 -24.36 -25.99 -7.32
CA GLY A 169 -24.82 -25.52 -8.64
C GLY A 169 -25.28 -24.05 -8.68
N ALA A 170 -24.98 -23.26 -7.65
CA ALA A 170 -25.37 -21.84 -7.56
C ALA A 170 -24.42 -20.90 -8.31
N VAL A 171 -23.26 -21.41 -8.76
CA VAL A 171 -22.28 -20.71 -9.59
C VAL A 171 -21.78 -21.63 -10.71
N SER A 172 -21.14 -21.06 -11.72
CA SER A 172 -20.58 -21.83 -12.84
C SER A 172 -19.54 -22.87 -12.38
N PRO A 173 -19.52 -24.07 -12.97
CA PRO A 173 -18.44 -25.04 -12.75
C PRO A 173 -17.06 -24.45 -13.07
N GLY A 174 -16.06 -24.77 -12.26
CA GLY A 174 -14.69 -24.27 -12.34
C GLY A 174 -14.47 -22.90 -11.71
N LEU A 175 -15.46 -22.27 -11.05
CA LEU A 175 -15.29 -20.92 -10.51
C LEU A 175 -14.40 -20.88 -9.26
N THR A 176 -14.28 -21.99 -8.52
CA THR A 176 -13.35 -22.11 -7.40
C THR A 176 -11.91 -21.85 -7.86
N ASN A 177 -11.16 -21.05 -7.11
CA ASN A 177 -9.83 -20.57 -7.47
C ASN A 177 -9.79 -19.88 -8.85
N PHE A 178 -10.88 -19.19 -9.20
CA PHE A 178 -11.01 -18.36 -10.40
C PHE A 178 -10.79 -19.14 -11.71
N GLY A 179 -11.11 -20.43 -11.75
CA GLY A 179 -10.87 -21.26 -12.94
C GLY A 179 -9.40 -21.33 -13.35
N GLY A 180 -8.47 -21.17 -12.39
CA GLY A 180 -7.04 -21.13 -12.65
C GLY A 180 -6.52 -19.82 -13.22
N ALA A 181 -7.32 -18.73 -13.19
CA ALA A 181 -6.90 -17.43 -13.70
C ALA A 181 -5.72 -16.83 -12.90
N PRO A 182 -4.75 -16.20 -13.58
CA PRO A 182 -3.63 -15.54 -12.91
C PRO A 182 -4.07 -14.24 -12.19
N SER A 183 -3.44 -13.99 -11.03
CA SER A 183 -3.59 -12.80 -10.18
C SER A 183 -4.89 -12.69 -9.38
N SER A 184 -5.22 -13.75 -8.65
CA SER A 184 -6.32 -13.71 -7.69
C SER A 184 -5.90 -14.22 -6.31
N ALA A 185 -6.27 -13.50 -5.26
CA ALA A 185 -6.01 -13.92 -3.89
C ALA A 185 -7.07 -14.92 -3.43
N VAL A 186 -6.66 -15.98 -2.75
CA VAL A 186 -7.58 -16.91 -2.08
C VAL A 186 -7.57 -16.59 -0.59
N ILE A 187 -8.74 -16.25 -0.06
CA ILE A 187 -8.94 -15.95 1.37
C ILE A 187 -9.84 -16.97 2.05
#